data_AF-A0A2V5Q2P8-F1
#
_entry.id   AF-A0A2V5Q2P8-F1
#
_cell.length_a   1.000
_cell.length_b   1.000
_cell.length_c   1.000
_cell.angle_alpha   90.00
_cell.angle_beta   90.00
_cell.angle_gamma   90.00
#
_symmetry.space_group_name_H-M   'P 1'
#
loop_
_entity.id
_entity.type
_entity.pdbx_description
1 polymer ?
#
loop_
_entity_poly.entity_id
_entity_poly.type
_entity_poly.pdbx_seq_one_letter_code
_entity_poly.pdbx_strand_id
1 'polypeptide(L)'
;MILDADLTTIPEELPYFIDVVVSGQAEFVNGSRLIYPVPKGAMNTANMLGNKFFSLAFTYLLGQRVKDTLCGTKVLWRSDWERIKPMLGTWGTEDRWGDYELLFGAAKLNLKILDLPVHYQERIYGSTKMTKVFRNGLVMLKMCWHGFLKLKLGY
;
A
#
# COMPACT_ATOMS: atom_id res chain seq x y z
N MET A 1 -7.48 -8.78 -7.84
CA MET A 1 -6.70 -9.20 -6.67
C MET A 1 -5.23 -9.21 -7.06
N ILE A 2 -4.37 -8.75 -6.15
CA ILE A 2 -2.92 -8.67 -6.31
C ILE A 2 -2.33 -9.40 -5.10
N LEU A 3 -1.39 -10.31 -5.36
CA LEU A 3 -0.60 -11.01 -4.34
C LEU A 3 0.87 -10.85 -4.72
N ASP A 4 1.71 -10.51 -3.74
CA ASP A 4 3.16 -10.42 -3.97
C ASP A 4 3.76 -11.82 -4.19
N ALA A 5 4.66 -11.94 -5.16
CA ALA A 5 5.20 -13.24 -5.59
C ALA A 5 6.23 -13.83 -4.60
N ASP A 6 6.60 -13.07 -3.57
CA ASP A 6 7.59 -13.48 -2.58
C ASP A 6 7.02 -14.28 -1.39
N LEU A 7 5.70 -14.57 -1.44
CA LEU A 7 4.95 -15.34 -0.45
C LEU A 7 5.08 -14.80 0.99
N THR A 8 5.38 -13.51 1.15
CA THR A 8 5.41 -12.89 2.48
C THR A 8 4.01 -12.63 3.05
N THR A 9 2.98 -12.67 2.20
CA THR A 9 1.57 -12.80 2.60
C THR A 9 1.10 -14.19 2.22
N ILE A 10 0.45 -14.89 3.16
CA ILE A 10 -0.02 -16.27 2.92
C ILE A 10 -1.26 -16.26 2.01
N PRO A 11 -1.29 -17.07 0.92
CA PRO A 11 -2.44 -17.14 0.02
C PRO A 11 -3.76 -17.50 0.71
N GLU A 12 -3.69 -18.22 1.83
CA GLU A 12 -4.83 -18.64 2.64
C GLU A 12 -5.57 -17.46 3.30
N GLU A 13 -4.95 -16.27 3.38
CA GLU A 13 -5.61 -15.05 3.85
C GLU A 13 -6.35 -14.30 2.75
N LEU A 14 -6.12 -14.63 1.47
CA LEU A 14 -6.78 -13.97 0.34
C LEU A 14 -8.32 -14.03 0.37
N PRO A 15 -8.97 -15.12 0.81
CA PRO A 15 -10.43 -15.15 0.96
C PRO A 15 -10.96 -14.01 1.83
N TYR A 16 -10.26 -13.64 2.92
CA TYR A 16 -10.69 -12.54 3.79
C TYR A 16 -10.73 -11.20 3.08
N PHE A 17 -9.83 -10.95 2.12
CA PHE A 17 -9.88 -9.74 1.31
C PHE A 17 -11.12 -9.71 0.41
N ILE A 18 -11.48 -10.87 -0.18
CA ILE A 18 -12.68 -11.00 -1.02
C ILE A 18 -13.93 -10.77 -0.17
N ASP A 19 -14.00 -11.37 1.01
CA ASP A 19 -15.15 -11.23 1.91
C ASP A 19 -15.42 -9.76 2.28
N VAL A 20 -14.37 -8.98 2.55
CA VAL A 20 -14.49 -7.54 2.84
C VAL A 20 -15.05 -6.76 1.66
N VAL A 21 -14.57 -7.05 0.44
CA VAL A 21 -15.03 -6.34 -0.77
C VAL A 21 -16.46 -6.76 -1.15
N VAL A 22 -16.77 -8.05 -1.09
CA VAL A 22 -18.10 -8.60 -1.44
C VAL A 22 -19.16 -8.16 -0.42
N SER A 23 -18.81 -8.05 0.86
CA SER A 23 -19.73 -7.54 1.89
C SER A 23 -19.97 -6.02 1.82
N GLY A 24 -19.31 -5.30 0.90
CA GLY A 24 -19.43 -3.85 0.78
C GLY A 24 -18.78 -3.07 1.92
N GLN A 25 -17.96 -3.72 2.75
CA GLN A 25 -17.24 -3.06 3.83
C GLN A 25 -16.17 -2.10 3.30
N ALA A 26 -15.59 -2.39 2.14
CA ALA A 26 -14.63 -1.53 1.45
C ALA A 26 -14.69 -1.76 -0.07
N GLU A 27 -14.21 -0.79 -0.84
CA GLU A 27 -14.09 -0.87 -2.30
C GLU A 27 -12.64 -1.12 -2.72
N PHE A 28 -11.69 -0.74 -1.86
CA PHE A 28 -10.27 -1.02 -2.00
C PHE A 28 -9.73 -1.58 -0.67
N VAL A 29 -9.25 -2.81 -0.69
CA VAL A 29 -8.66 -3.47 0.48
C VAL A 29 -7.16 -3.57 0.31
N ASN A 30 -6.44 -3.02 1.28
CA ASN A 30 -4.99 -3.00 1.34
C ASN A 30 -4.53 -3.92 2.47
N GLY A 31 -3.55 -4.78 2.22
CA GLY A 31 -2.97 -5.60 3.29
C GLY A 31 -2.19 -4.74 4.28
N SER A 32 -2.15 -5.15 5.54
CA SER A 32 -1.39 -4.46 6.57
C SER A 32 -0.55 -5.42 7.39
N ARG A 33 0.77 -5.38 7.17
CA ARG A 33 1.75 -6.26 7.84
C ARG A 33 2.12 -5.79 9.24
N LEU A 34 1.74 -4.57 9.61
CA LEU A 34 2.18 -3.91 10.84
C LEU A 34 1.21 -4.05 12.02
N ILE A 35 0.07 -4.72 11.81
CA ILE A 35 -0.96 -4.88 12.83
C ILE A 35 -0.64 -6.07 13.74
N TYR A 36 -0.19 -7.18 13.19
CA TYR A 36 0.27 -8.34 13.96
C TYR A 36 1.76 -8.23 14.33
N PRO A 37 2.23 -8.97 15.36
CA PRO A 37 3.64 -9.05 15.69
C PRO A 37 4.45 -9.51 14.48
N VAL A 38 5.36 -8.66 14.03
CA VAL A 38 6.27 -8.96 12.91
C VAL A 38 7.33 -9.96 13.38
N PRO A 39 7.53 -11.10 12.69
CA PRO A 39 8.58 -12.05 13.04
C PRO A 39 9.97 -11.41 13.07
N LYS A 40 10.82 -11.87 14.00
CA LYS A 40 12.19 -11.36 14.16
C LYS A 40 13.04 -11.69 12.93
N GLY A 41 13.24 -10.70 12.05
CA GLY A 41 14.04 -10.83 10.83
C GLY A 41 13.26 -10.49 9.56
N ALA A 42 11.92 -10.47 9.62
CA ALA A 42 11.07 -10.14 8.49
C ALA A 42 11.19 -8.67 8.04
N MET A 43 11.58 -7.77 8.95
CA MET A 43 11.79 -6.35 8.64
C MET A 43 12.79 -5.69 9.59
N ASN A 44 13.65 -4.82 9.05
CA ASN A 44 14.56 -3.99 9.84
C ASN A 44 13.78 -2.86 10.56
N THR A 45 14.15 -2.54 11.80
CA THR A 45 13.59 -1.44 12.61
C THR A 45 13.49 -0.11 11.86
N ALA A 46 14.49 0.24 11.03
CA ALA A 46 14.45 1.46 10.23
C ALA A 46 13.29 1.45 9.22
N ASN A 47 13.01 0.30 8.60
CA ASN A 47 11.89 0.13 7.68
C ASN A 47 10.55 0.16 8.44
N MET A 48 10.49 -0.37 9.67
CA MET A 48 9.29 -0.27 10.51
C MET A 48 8.96 1.18 10.85
N LEU A 49 9.96 1.96 11.28
CA LEU A 49 9.78 3.38 11.60
C LEU A 49 9.41 4.19 10.35
N GLY A 50 10.07 3.92 9.23
CA GLY A 50 9.72 4.51 7.94
C GLY A 50 8.27 4.22 7.56
N ASN A 51 7.86 2.94 7.55
CA ASN A 51 6.49 2.56 7.24
C ASN A 51 5.47 3.25 8.16
N LYS A 52 5.73 3.34 9.47
CA LYS A 52 4.84 4.05 10.39
C LYS A 52 4.73 5.54 10.06
N PHE A 53 5.86 6.20 9.77
CA PHE A 53 5.90 7.60 9.37
C PHE A 53 5.12 7.84 8.08
N PHE A 54 5.39 7.07 7.03
CA PHE A 54 4.72 7.22 5.74
C PHE A 54 3.24 6.84 5.81
N SER A 55 2.86 5.87 6.64
CA SER A 55 1.45 5.54 6.87
C SER A 55 0.67 6.69 7.51
N LEU A 56 1.29 7.46 8.40
CA LEU A 56 0.68 8.68 8.94
C LEU A 56 0.55 9.76 7.87
N ALA A 57 1.59 9.98 7.06
CA ALA A 57 1.56 10.93 5.96
C ALA A 57 0.46 10.57 4.94
N PHE A 58 0.40 9.32 4.50
CA PHE A 58 -0.65 8.84 3.59
C PHE A 58 -2.03 8.91 4.23
N THR A 59 -2.19 8.59 5.51
CA THR A 59 -3.48 8.75 6.19
C THR A 59 -4.00 10.19 6.07
N TYR A 60 -3.12 11.18 6.26
CA TYR A 60 -3.47 12.59 6.08
C TYR A 60 -3.80 12.93 4.61
N LEU A 61 -2.98 12.45 3.67
CA LEU A 61 -3.14 12.73 2.23
C LEU A 61 -4.45 12.14 1.68
N LEU A 62 -4.69 10.87 1.94
CA LEU A 62 -5.86 10.13 1.45
C LEU A 62 -7.15 10.50 2.19
N GLY A 63 -7.04 11.09 3.39
CA GLY A 63 -8.19 11.36 4.26
C GLY A 63 -8.82 10.10 4.87
N GLN A 64 -8.16 8.96 4.73
CA GLN A 64 -8.60 7.64 5.20
C GLN A 64 -7.45 6.94 5.90
N ARG A 65 -7.75 6.11 6.91
CA ARG A 65 -6.73 5.47 7.73
C ARG A 65 -6.00 4.38 6.95
N VAL A 66 -4.70 4.55 6.74
CA VAL A 66 -3.79 3.55 6.16
C VAL A 66 -2.63 3.32 7.13
N LYS A 67 -2.30 2.05 7.37
CA LYS A 67 -1.31 1.56 8.34
C LYS A 67 -0.12 0.87 7.69
N ASP A 68 -0.24 0.44 6.44
CA ASP A 68 0.88 -0.09 5.66
C ASP A 68 0.76 0.31 4.19
N THR A 69 1.57 1.27 3.76
CA THR A 69 1.46 1.83 2.41
C THR A 69 2.14 0.98 1.34
N LEU A 70 2.95 -0.01 1.73
CA LEU A 70 3.81 -0.79 0.83
C LEU A 70 3.48 -2.29 0.85
N CYS A 71 2.30 -2.68 1.34
CA CYS A 71 1.90 -4.07 1.29
C CYS A 71 1.48 -4.44 -0.13
N GLY A 72 2.20 -5.35 -0.79
CA GLY A 72 1.91 -5.73 -2.18
C GLY A 72 0.55 -6.44 -2.36
N THR A 73 -0.03 -6.98 -1.29
CA THR A 73 -1.32 -7.69 -1.35
C THR A 73 -2.48 -6.71 -1.26
N LYS A 74 -3.29 -6.64 -2.32
CA LYS A 74 -4.43 -5.73 -2.42
C LYS A 74 -5.59 -6.31 -3.22
N VAL A 75 -6.81 -5.85 -2.94
CA VAL A 75 -8.01 -6.21 -3.71
C VAL A 75 -8.82 -4.95 -4.02
N LEU A 76 -9.31 -4.89 -5.25
CA LEU A 76 -10.21 -3.87 -5.75
C LEU A 76 -11.08 -4.48 -6.85
N TRP A 77 -12.23 -3.86 -7.12
CA TRP A 77 -13.06 -4.23 -8.26
C TRP A 77 -12.36 -3.95 -9.58
N ARG A 78 -12.65 -4.78 -10.58
CA ARG A 78 -12.12 -4.58 -11.94
C ARG A 78 -12.55 -3.24 -12.52
N SER A 79 -13.80 -2.83 -12.26
CA SER A 79 -14.33 -1.53 -12.69
C SER A 79 -13.51 -0.35 -12.15
N ASP A 80 -13.08 -0.42 -10.89
CA ASP A 80 -12.27 0.62 -10.26
C ASP A 80 -10.84 0.61 -10.79
N TRP A 81 -10.28 -0.57 -11.05
CA TRP A 81 -8.98 -0.68 -11.72
C TRP A 81 -8.98 0.04 -13.08
N GLU A 82 -9.99 -0.19 -13.93
CA GLU A 82 -10.05 0.48 -15.24
C GLU A 82 -10.19 2.01 -15.12
N ARG A 83 -10.73 2.52 -14.01
CA ARG A 83 -10.78 3.96 -13.70
C ARG A 83 -9.44 4.49 -13.16
N ILE A 84 -8.68 3.68 -12.43
CA ILE A 84 -7.37 4.03 -11.88
C ILE A 84 -6.27 3.97 -12.94
N LYS A 85 -6.33 3.00 -13.85
CA LYS A 85 -5.31 2.72 -14.87
C LYS A 85 -4.89 3.94 -15.71
N PRO A 86 -5.79 4.85 -16.14
CA PRO A 86 -5.40 6.06 -16.86
C PRO A 86 -4.63 7.09 -16.01
N MET A 87 -4.64 6.96 -14.67
CA MET A 87 -3.95 7.86 -13.75
C MET A 87 -2.51 7.43 -13.45
N LEU A 88 -2.11 6.23 -13.85
CA LEU A 88 -0.76 5.72 -13.66
C LEU A 88 0.25 6.63 -14.39
N GLY A 89 1.37 6.93 -13.73
CA GLY A 89 2.40 7.87 -14.18
C GLY A 89 1.98 9.35 -14.11
N THR A 90 0.72 9.67 -13.82
CA THR A 90 0.24 11.06 -13.85
C THR A 90 0.56 11.82 -12.56
N TRP A 91 1.08 11.17 -11.52
CA TRP A 91 1.29 11.80 -10.21
C TRP A 91 2.47 12.79 -10.19
N GLY A 92 3.34 12.79 -11.21
CA GLY A 92 4.46 13.73 -11.34
C GLY A 92 5.80 13.17 -10.85
N THR A 93 5.82 11.93 -10.37
CA THR A 93 7.03 11.17 -10.12
C THR A 93 6.75 9.68 -10.34
N GLU A 94 7.80 8.91 -10.59
CA GLU A 94 7.70 7.48 -10.87
C GLU A 94 7.53 6.71 -9.55
N ASP A 95 6.42 5.98 -9.44
CA ASP A 95 6.24 5.02 -8.36
C ASP A 95 7.02 3.74 -8.67
N ARG A 96 8.03 3.48 -7.86
CA ARG A 96 8.87 2.28 -8.00
C ARG A 96 8.11 0.98 -7.68
N TRP A 97 7.07 1.04 -6.85
CA TRP A 97 6.37 -0.14 -6.34
C TRP A 97 4.97 -0.30 -6.96
N GLY A 98 4.34 0.79 -7.38
CA GLY A 98 2.96 0.82 -7.89
C GLY A 98 1.89 0.87 -6.79
N ASP A 99 2.26 0.60 -5.54
CA ASP A 99 1.37 0.65 -4.39
C ASP A 99 0.75 2.03 -4.18
N TYR A 100 1.52 3.09 -4.39
CA TYR A 100 1.07 4.45 -4.14
C TYR A 100 0.18 4.94 -5.26
N GLU A 101 0.44 4.56 -6.51
CA GLU A 101 -0.47 4.89 -7.60
C GLU A 101 -1.86 4.30 -7.38
N LEU A 102 -1.92 3.07 -6.86
CA LEU A 102 -3.17 2.43 -6.49
C LEU A 102 -3.86 3.15 -5.33
N LEU A 103 -3.13 3.47 -4.25
CA LEU A 103 -3.69 4.17 -3.09
C LEU A 103 -4.18 5.58 -3.45
N PHE A 104 -3.39 6.34 -4.21
CA PHE A 104 -3.77 7.67 -4.66
C PHE A 104 -4.93 7.63 -5.65
N GLY A 105 -4.93 6.66 -6.58
CA GLY A 105 -6.04 6.42 -7.50
C GLY A 105 -7.33 6.10 -6.77
N ALA A 106 -7.28 5.17 -5.80
CA ALA A 106 -8.43 4.80 -4.97
C ALA A 106 -8.97 6.00 -4.19
N ALA A 107 -8.09 6.78 -3.56
CA ALA A 107 -8.52 7.99 -2.83
C ALA A 107 -9.07 9.07 -3.75
N LYS A 108 -8.49 9.28 -4.94
CA LYS A 108 -9.00 10.27 -5.92
C LYS A 108 -10.38 9.89 -6.47
N LEU A 109 -10.67 8.60 -6.57
CA LEU A 109 -11.99 8.08 -6.90
C LEU A 109 -12.95 8.05 -5.71
N ASN A 110 -12.51 8.50 -4.53
CA ASN A 110 -13.23 8.44 -3.24
C ASN A 110 -13.68 7.03 -2.85
N LEU A 111 -12.92 6.00 -3.26
CA LEU A 111 -13.19 4.62 -2.85
C LEU A 111 -12.94 4.48 -1.35
N LYS A 112 -13.77 3.66 -0.69
CA LYS A 112 -13.57 3.29 0.71
C LYS A 112 -12.36 2.35 0.82
N ILE A 113 -11.28 2.86 1.41
CA ILE A 113 -10.02 2.13 1.64
C ILE A 113 -10.05 1.49 3.02
N LEU A 114 -9.75 0.20 3.09
CA LEU A 114 -9.63 -0.55 4.35
C LEU A 114 -8.32 -1.32 4.40
N ASP A 115 -7.61 -1.18 5.52
CA ASP A 115 -6.44 -1.98 5.84
C ASP A 115 -6.85 -3.28 6.52
N LEU A 116 -6.60 -4.41 5.86
CA LEU A 116 -6.83 -5.75 6.41
C LEU A 116 -5.53 -6.29 7.02
N PRO A 117 -5.52 -6.66 8.31
CA PRO A 117 -4.37 -7.30 8.94
C PRO A 117 -3.98 -8.59 8.22
N VAL A 118 -2.69 -8.79 7.96
CA VAL A 118 -2.15 -10.03 7.39
C VAL A 118 -0.97 -10.55 8.19
N HIS A 119 -0.81 -11.87 8.27
CA HIS A 119 0.35 -12.48 8.89
C HIS A 119 1.56 -12.36 7.97
N TYR A 120 2.45 -11.45 8.32
CA TYR A 120 3.67 -11.23 7.56
C TYR A 120 4.70 -12.32 7.88
N GLN A 121 5.08 -13.09 6.86
CA GLN A 121 6.04 -14.17 6.99
C GLN A 121 7.44 -13.73 6.57
N GLU A 122 8.45 -14.40 7.12
CA GLU A 122 9.79 -14.29 6.56
C GLU A 122 9.81 -14.84 5.14
N ARG A 123 10.49 -14.12 4.25
CA ARG A 123 10.61 -14.52 2.85
C ARG A 123 11.40 -15.83 2.77
N ILE A 124 10.81 -16.85 2.15
CA ILE A 124 11.41 -18.18 2.03
C ILE A 124 12.55 -18.19 1.00
N TYR A 125 12.49 -17.33 -0.03
CA TYR A 125 13.49 -17.28 -1.11
C TYR A 125 13.79 -15.86 -1.58
N GLY A 126 15.08 -15.54 -1.78
CA GLY A 126 15.56 -14.25 -2.29
C GLY A 126 15.86 -13.20 -1.20
N SER A 127 16.67 -12.18 -1.53
CA SER A 127 17.05 -11.11 -0.62
C SER A 127 16.10 -9.91 -0.67
N THR A 128 15.96 -9.18 0.45
CA THR A 128 15.12 -7.98 0.48
C THR A 128 15.66 -6.91 -0.47
N LYS A 129 14.77 -6.32 -1.27
CA LYS A 129 15.10 -5.17 -2.14
C LYS A 129 15.06 -3.84 -1.36
N MET A 130 14.62 -3.87 -0.10
CA MET A 130 14.51 -2.72 0.80
C MET A 130 15.80 -2.46 1.60
N THR A 131 16.96 -2.67 0.98
CA THR A 131 18.29 -2.41 1.60
C THR A 131 18.70 -0.94 1.51
N LYS A 132 18.23 -0.21 0.48
CA LYS A 132 18.59 1.20 0.24
C LYS A 132 17.64 2.17 0.95
N VAL A 133 17.57 2.08 2.28
CA VAL A 133 16.58 2.79 3.12
C VAL A 133 16.50 4.29 2.81
N PHE A 134 17.63 5.00 2.76
CA PHE A 134 17.66 6.44 2.46
C PHE A 134 17.12 6.77 1.07
N ARG A 135 17.58 6.05 0.03
CA ARG A 135 17.13 6.28 -1.35
C ARG A 135 15.64 5.98 -1.51
N ASN A 136 15.16 4.90 -0.88
CA ASN A 136 13.74 4.55 -0.88
C ASN A 136 12.93 5.62 -0.15
N GLY A 137 13.38 6.09 1.01
CA GLY A 137 12.74 7.17 1.76
C GLY A 137 12.61 8.47 0.94
N LEU A 138 13.64 8.84 0.17
CA LEU A 138 13.57 10.00 -0.73
C LEU A 138 12.52 9.85 -1.83
N VAL A 139 12.37 8.65 -2.42
CA VAL A 139 11.30 8.36 -3.39
C VAL A 139 9.94 8.48 -2.73
N MET A 140 9.77 7.91 -1.53
CA MET A 140 8.51 7.97 -0.77
C MET A 140 8.14 9.41 -0.39
N LEU A 141 9.11 10.24 -0.01
CA LEU A 141 8.89 11.66 0.28
C LEU A 141 8.44 12.43 -0.97
N LYS A 142 9.05 12.16 -2.14
CA LYS A 142 8.60 12.73 -3.41
C LYS A 142 7.15 12.34 -3.71
N MET A 143 6.80 11.07 -3.54
CA MET A 143 5.42 10.60 -3.70
C MET A 143 4.46 11.34 -2.76
N CYS A 144 4.82 11.53 -1.49
CA CYS A 144 4.00 12.29 -0.54
C CYS A 144 3.81 13.75 -0.98
N TRP A 145 4.89 14.41 -1.44
CA TRP A 145 4.85 15.79 -1.91
C TRP A 145 3.93 15.94 -3.13
N HIS A 146 4.08 15.09 -4.13
CA HIS A 146 3.23 15.10 -5.31
C HIS A 146 1.78 14.72 -5.00
N GLY A 147 1.57 13.73 -4.13
CA GLY A 147 0.24 13.37 -3.62
C GLY A 147 -0.43 14.55 -2.91
N PHE A 148 0.32 15.31 -2.11
CA PHE A 148 -0.17 16.53 -1.45
C PHE A 148 -0.64 17.58 -2.46
N LEU A 149 0.19 17.90 -3.46
CA LEU A 149 -0.15 18.88 -4.49
C LEU A 149 -1.44 18.50 -5.23
N LYS A 150 -1.59 17.23 -5.62
CA LYS A 150 -2.73 16.77 -6.43
C LYS A 150 -4.00 16.51 -5.64
N LEU A 151 -3.89 15.92 -4.45
CA LEU A 151 -5.05 15.51 -3.65
C LEU A 151 -5.56 16.62 -2.71
N LYS A 152 -4.69 17.52 -2.25
CA LYS A 152 -5.08 18.58 -1.30
C LYS A 152 -5.13 19.96 -1.95
N LEU A 153 -4.24 20.26 -2.88
CA LEU A 153 -4.17 21.58 -3.51
C LEU A 153 -4.79 21.61 -4.92
N GLY A 154 -5.11 20.46 -5.51
CA GLY A 154 -5.78 20.36 -6.80
C GLY A 154 -4.94 20.79 -8.01
N TYR A 155 -3.62 20.87 -7.84
CA TYR A 155 -2.66 21.22 -8.90
C TYR A 155 -2.30 20.03 -9.81
#